data_AF-A0A9X2JCL5-F1
#
_entry.id   AF-A0A9X2JCL5-F1
#
_cell.length_a   1.000
_cell.length_b   1.000
_cell.length_c   1.000
_cell.angle_alpha   90.00
_cell.angle_beta   90.00
_cell.angle_gamma   90.00
#
_symmetry.space_group_name_H-M   'P 1'
#
loop_
_entity.id
_entity.type
_entity.pdbx_description
1 polymer ?
#
loop_
_entity_poly.entity_id
_entity_poly.type
_entity_poly.pdbx_seq_one_letter_code
_entity_poly.pdbx_strand_id
1 'polypeptide(L)'
;MKPLYLFFLVIISLIDINCVHGQSTQKFKGHLIHNNNKVVAPLEVRVESFLTITNNSGYFDVAIPADLVQARIELTDKRFMILYPTGGRVLIPKDPKLVTDIIIAESSENKTLSAYIDYSRRIEKTVGGNSAEVRALKAQLDSVTALLTKQYNLKEADLKSAIELQKGRETTYTQLSETLNVYLNEAKDLENAFKYIADYAFQNQDALKELIEAINSYNTAYEKLNAVHQNYYTAIKNNWQSDELAENYSNLTDYALNDLHKSKILPLNNLCRSINDYVSKGKKDDNLKKQILSQVQQAVNSLTQSIQVLNDKTQVLLTKLQTKTSPLSTD
;
A
#
# COMPACT_ATOMS: atom_id res chain seq x y z
N MET A 1 -78.32 22.50 22.48
CA MET A 1 -78.64 21.82 21.20
C MET A 1 -77.48 22.03 20.24
N LYS A 2 -77.01 20.96 19.58
CA LYS A 2 -75.91 20.91 18.58
C LYS A 2 -76.19 21.83 17.36
N PRO A 3 -75.16 22.34 16.63
CA PRO A 3 -74.27 21.55 15.74
C PRO A 3 -72.77 21.87 15.98
N LEU A 4 -71.85 20.93 16.19
CA LEU A 4 -71.27 19.90 15.30
C LEU A 4 -70.80 20.43 13.92
N TYR A 5 -69.68 21.16 13.91
CA TYR A 5 -68.88 21.39 12.71
C TYR A 5 -67.71 20.39 12.67
N LEU A 6 -67.74 19.55 11.65
CA LEU A 6 -66.75 18.53 11.31
C LEU A 6 -65.62 19.20 10.52
N PHE A 7 -64.48 19.48 11.17
CA PHE A 7 -63.28 19.98 10.49
C PHE A 7 -62.47 18.78 9.98
N PHE A 8 -62.59 18.49 8.69
CA PHE A 8 -61.79 17.47 8.00
C PHE A 8 -60.42 18.09 7.67
N LEU A 9 -59.40 17.75 8.47
CA LEU A 9 -58.02 18.16 8.23
C LEU A 9 -57.37 17.13 7.30
N VAL A 10 -57.28 17.45 6.01
CA VAL A 10 -56.58 16.64 5.00
C VAL A 10 -55.08 16.83 5.19
N ILE A 11 -54.42 15.86 5.84
CA ILE A 11 -52.97 15.74 5.86
C ILE A 11 -52.55 15.20 4.49
N ILE A 12 -52.13 16.09 3.60
CA ILE A 12 -51.45 15.71 2.36
C ILE A 12 -50.04 15.28 2.76
N SER A 13 -49.82 13.97 2.87
CA SER A 13 -48.50 13.37 2.92
C SER A 13 -47.79 13.63 1.58
N LEU A 14 -46.84 14.56 1.57
CA LEU A 14 -45.80 14.64 0.54
C LEU A 14 -44.97 13.37 0.64
N ILE A 15 -45.36 12.36 -0.14
CA ILE A 15 -44.51 11.21 -0.43
C ILE A 15 -43.48 11.73 -1.42
N ASP A 16 -42.27 12.00 -0.93
CA ASP A 16 -41.10 12.13 -1.80
C ASP A 16 -40.93 10.79 -2.54
N ILE A 17 -41.43 10.75 -3.77
CA ILE A 17 -41.09 9.71 -4.73
C ILE A 17 -39.61 9.95 -5.04
N ASN A 18 -38.74 9.36 -4.23
CA ASN A 18 -37.35 9.17 -4.58
C ASN A 18 -37.36 8.36 -5.87
N CYS A 19 -37.19 9.07 -6.99
CA CYS A 19 -36.96 8.47 -8.28
C CYS A 19 -35.65 7.69 -8.16
N VAL A 20 -35.77 6.39 -7.89
CA VAL A 20 -34.66 5.45 -7.91
C VAL A 20 -34.09 5.56 -9.32
N HIS A 21 -33.00 6.32 -9.45
CA HIS A 21 -32.24 6.36 -10.67
C HIS A 21 -31.77 4.93 -10.88
N GLY A 22 -32.39 4.24 -11.84
CA GLY A 22 -31.98 2.90 -12.22
C GLY A 22 -30.49 2.96 -12.53
N GLN A 23 -29.69 2.26 -11.73
CA GLN A 23 -28.25 2.22 -11.95
C GLN A 23 -28.02 1.68 -13.36
N SER A 24 -27.47 2.51 -14.25
CA SER A 24 -27.10 2.09 -15.59
C SER A 24 -26.07 0.98 -15.48
N THR A 25 -26.33 -0.16 -16.10
CA THR A 25 -25.41 -1.30 -16.14
C THR A 25 -24.78 -1.43 -17.52
N GLN A 26 -23.56 -1.97 -17.57
CA GLN A 26 -22.87 -2.38 -18.79
C GLN A 26 -22.51 -3.86 -18.72
N LYS A 27 -22.33 -4.48 -19.88
CA LYS A 27 -21.94 -5.88 -19.99
C LYS A 27 -20.41 -5.97 -20.01
N PHE A 28 -19.83 -6.68 -19.04
CA PHE A 28 -18.42 -7.05 -19.04
C PHE A 28 -18.24 -8.48 -19.53
N LYS A 29 -17.26 -8.69 -20.40
CA LYS A 29 -16.91 -10.00 -20.95
C LYS A 29 -15.49 -10.37 -20.56
N GLY A 30 -15.33 -11.56 -19.98
CA GLY A 30 -14.01 -12.10 -19.67
C GLY A 30 -13.81 -13.48 -20.26
N HIS A 31 -12.55 -13.88 -20.37
CA HIS A 31 -12.14 -15.17 -20.90
C HIS A 31 -11.04 -15.75 -20.02
N LEU A 32 -11.34 -16.86 -19.34
CA LEU A 32 -10.37 -17.59 -18.53
C LEU A 32 -9.55 -18.52 -19.41
N ILE A 33 -8.24 -18.31 -19.40
CA ILE A 33 -7.26 -19.10 -20.15
C ILE A 33 -6.36 -19.80 -19.14
N HIS A 34 -6.29 -21.13 -19.17
CA HIS A 34 -5.26 -21.83 -18.40
C HIS A 34 -3.88 -21.49 -18.97
N ASN A 35 -2.87 -21.30 -18.11
CA ASN A 35 -1.49 -20.99 -18.51
C ASN A 35 -0.84 -21.98 -19.50
N ASN A 36 -1.41 -23.18 -19.65
CA ASN A 36 -0.95 -24.25 -20.52
C ASN A 36 -1.90 -24.47 -21.72
N ASN A 37 -2.82 -23.54 -21.97
CA ASN A 37 -3.86 -23.57 -23.00
C ASN A 37 -4.79 -24.79 -22.92
N LYS A 38 -4.87 -25.49 -21.78
CA LYS A 38 -5.87 -26.54 -21.58
C LYS A 38 -7.25 -25.93 -21.42
N VAL A 39 -8.24 -26.64 -21.95
CA VAL A 39 -9.65 -26.33 -21.72
C VAL A 39 -9.94 -26.57 -20.25
N VAL A 40 -10.41 -25.52 -19.56
CA VAL A 40 -10.80 -25.58 -18.16
C VAL A 40 -12.29 -25.89 -18.10
N ALA A 41 -12.69 -26.77 -17.19
CA ALA A 41 -14.10 -26.98 -16.89
C ALA A 41 -14.76 -25.64 -16.50
N PRO A 42 -16.08 -25.47 -16.69
CA PRO A 42 -16.80 -24.30 -16.22
C PRO A 42 -16.44 -23.93 -14.79
N LEU A 43 -15.95 -22.69 -14.60
CA LEU A 43 -15.54 -22.15 -13.31
C LEU A 43 -16.49 -21.03 -12.90
N GLU A 44 -16.79 -20.98 -11.61
CA GLU A 44 -17.49 -19.85 -11.03
C GLU A 44 -16.51 -18.69 -10.81
N VAL A 45 -16.87 -17.54 -11.37
CA VAL A 45 -16.10 -16.31 -11.37
C VAL A 45 -16.90 -15.24 -10.66
N ARG A 46 -16.24 -14.55 -9.73
CA ARG A 46 -16.78 -13.37 -9.08
C ARG A 46 -16.11 -12.13 -9.64
N VAL A 47 -16.92 -11.18 -10.10
CA VAL A 47 -16.50 -9.85 -10.56
C VAL A 47 -17.06 -8.83 -9.58
N GLU A 48 -16.21 -8.28 -8.72
CA GLU A 48 -16.61 -7.52 -7.54
C GLU A 48 -17.56 -8.34 -6.63
N SER A 49 -18.84 -7.99 -6.59
CA SER A 49 -19.88 -8.70 -5.84
C SER A 49 -20.77 -9.57 -6.74
N PHE A 50 -20.54 -9.58 -8.07
CA PHE A 50 -21.38 -10.26 -9.04
C PHE A 50 -20.80 -11.63 -9.41
N LEU A 51 -21.64 -12.66 -9.33
CA LEU A 51 -21.25 -14.03 -9.62
C LEU A 51 -21.66 -14.42 -11.04
N THR A 52 -20.79 -15.14 -11.74
CA THR A 52 -21.07 -15.71 -13.07
C THR A 52 -20.30 -17.02 -13.24
N ILE A 53 -20.58 -17.77 -14.31
CA ILE A 53 -19.93 -19.05 -14.60
C ILE A 53 -19.39 -19.01 -16.02
N THR A 54 -18.16 -19.51 -16.23
CA THR A 54 -17.61 -19.63 -17.57
C THR A 54 -18.30 -20.72 -18.38
N ASN A 55 -18.39 -20.54 -19.70
CA ASN A 55 -18.79 -21.61 -20.59
C ASN A 55 -17.64 -22.62 -20.81
N ASN A 56 -17.89 -23.67 -21.60
CA ASN A 56 -16.90 -24.72 -21.93
C ASN A 56 -15.67 -24.21 -22.69
N SER A 57 -15.69 -22.97 -23.16
CA SER A 57 -14.56 -22.31 -23.83
C SER A 57 -13.89 -21.26 -22.93
N GLY A 58 -14.24 -21.20 -21.63
CA GLY A 58 -13.64 -20.27 -20.67
C GLY A 58 -14.23 -18.86 -20.67
N TYR A 59 -15.19 -18.54 -21.54
CA TYR A 59 -15.78 -17.19 -21.60
C TYR A 59 -16.89 -17.02 -20.58
N PHE A 60 -16.98 -15.84 -19.98
CA PHE A 60 -18.09 -15.43 -19.14
C PHE A 60 -18.55 -14.01 -19.47
N ASP A 61 -19.79 -13.75 -19.10
CA ASP A 61 -20.45 -12.46 -19.23
C ASP A 61 -21.09 -12.07 -17.90
N VAL A 62 -20.99 -10.80 -17.50
CA VAL A 62 -21.64 -10.30 -16.28
C VAL A 62 -22.10 -8.85 -16.46
N ALA A 63 -23.25 -8.50 -15.88
CA ALA A 63 -23.73 -7.12 -15.85
C ALA A 63 -23.14 -6.41 -14.63
N ILE A 64 -22.45 -5.29 -14.86
CA ILE A 64 -21.78 -4.48 -13.83
C ILE A 64 -22.23 -3.02 -13.94
N PRO A 65 -22.06 -2.18 -12.91
CA PRO A 65 -22.32 -0.75 -13.00
C PRO A 65 -21.56 -0.09 -14.16
N ALA A 66 -22.23 0.79 -14.92
CA ALA A 66 -21.65 1.42 -16.11
C ALA A 66 -20.52 2.43 -15.80
N ASP A 67 -20.47 2.92 -14.56
CA ASP A 67 -19.42 3.81 -14.04
C ASP A 67 -18.19 3.06 -13.52
N LEU A 68 -18.24 1.72 -13.46
CA LEU A 68 -17.13 0.90 -12.99
C LEU A 68 -15.98 0.87 -14.02
N VAL A 69 -14.84 1.46 -13.65
CA VAL A 69 -13.63 1.55 -14.51
C VAL A 69 -12.69 0.36 -14.32
N GLN A 70 -12.70 -0.24 -13.13
CA GLN A 70 -11.87 -1.38 -12.74
C GLN A 70 -12.71 -2.35 -11.92
N ALA A 71 -12.49 -3.66 -12.11
CA ALA A 71 -13.11 -4.69 -11.30
C ALA A 71 -12.07 -5.67 -10.75
N ARG A 72 -12.33 -6.23 -9.58
CA ARG A 72 -11.62 -7.38 -9.04
C ARG A 72 -12.31 -8.67 -9.48
N ILE A 73 -11.52 -9.58 -10.04
CA ILE A 73 -11.89 -10.93 -10.41
C ILE A 73 -11.37 -11.90 -9.35
N GLU A 74 -12.24 -12.78 -8.90
CA GLU A 74 -11.92 -13.88 -7.99
C GLU A 74 -12.49 -15.18 -8.56
N LEU A 75 -11.79 -16.29 -8.33
CA LEU A 75 -12.29 -17.63 -8.66
C LEU A 75 -12.81 -18.26 -7.38
N THR A 76 -14.03 -18.79 -7.38
CA THR A 76 -14.57 -19.49 -6.21
C THR A 76 -13.81 -20.80 -5.96
N ASP A 77 -13.30 -21.43 -7.02
CA ASP A 77 -12.52 -22.65 -6.93
C ASP A 77 -11.07 -22.36 -6.51
N LYS A 78 -10.76 -22.57 -5.23
CA LYS A 78 -9.42 -22.37 -4.64
C LYS A 78 -8.33 -23.26 -5.25
N ARG A 79 -8.68 -24.25 -6.09
CA ARG A 79 -7.69 -25.03 -6.86
C ARG A 79 -7.04 -24.21 -7.95
N PHE A 80 -7.58 -23.05 -8.32
CA PHE A 80 -7.01 -22.17 -9.34
C PHE A 80 -6.65 -20.81 -8.74
N MET A 81 -5.63 -20.19 -9.31
CA MET A 81 -5.23 -18.82 -9.02
C MET A 81 -5.12 -18.02 -10.31
N ILE A 82 -5.39 -16.72 -10.24
CA ILE A 82 -5.25 -15.80 -11.37
C ILE A 82 -3.79 -15.35 -11.46
N LEU A 83 -3.12 -15.70 -12.56
CA LEU A 83 -1.76 -15.23 -12.88
C LEU A 83 -1.79 -13.84 -13.52
N TYR A 84 -2.77 -13.59 -14.38
CA TYR A 84 -2.94 -12.31 -15.07
C TYR A 84 -4.43 -11.97 -15.22
N PRO A 85 -4.84 -10.72 -14.99
CA PRO A 85 -4.02 -9.65 -14.42
C PRO A 85 -3.67 -9.91 -12.96
N THR A 86 -2.51 -9.40 -12.53
CA THR A 86 -1.99 -9.64 -11.17
C THR A 86 -2.95 -9.10 -10.11
N GLY A 87 -3.21 -9.90 -9.08
CA GLY A 87 -4.19 -9.57 -8.03
C GLY A 87 -5.65 -9.59 -8.49
N GLY A 88 -5.93 -10.15 -9.67
CA GLY A 88 -7.28 -10.28 -10.23
C GLY A 88 -7.90 -8.96 -10.70
N ARG A 89 -7.16 -7.84 -10.73
CA ARG A 89 -7.75 -6.54 -11.09
C ARG A 89 -7.73 -6.30 -12.61
N VAL A 90 -8.90 -6.22 -13.22
CA VAL A 90 -9.10 -5.95 -14.66
C VAL A 90 -9.59 -4.52 -14.88
N LEU A 91 -9.11 -3.87 -15.93
CA LEU A 91 -9.76 -2.65 -16.44
C LEU A 91 -11.00 -3.05 -17.24
N ILE A 92 -12.11 -2.35 -17.00
CA ILE A 92 -13.35 -2.58 -17.73
C ILE A 92 -13.28 -1.81 -19.06
N PRO A 93 -13.31 -2.50 -20.22
CA PRO A 93 -13.32 -1.81 -21.50
C PRO A 93 -14.60 -1.00 -21.68
N LYS A 94 -14.47 0.22 -22.22
CA LYS A 94 -15.65 1.06 -22.55
C LYS A 94 -16.50 0.48 -23.68
N ASP A 95 -15.91 -0.34 -24.55
CA ASP A 95 -16.64 -1.07 -25.59
C ASP A 95 -17.05 -2.45 -25.04
N PRO A 96 -18.35 -2.74 -24.86
CA PRO A 96 -18.84 -4.01 -24.31
C PRO A 96 -18.64 -5.21 -25.26
N LYS A 97 -18.10 -5.00 -26.47
CA LYS A 97 -17.72 -6.07 -27.39
C LYS A 97 -16.34 -6.64 -27.11
N LEU A 98 -15.47 -5.88 -26.42
CA LEU A 98 -14.12 -6.32 -26.09
C LEU A 98 -14.17 -7.40 -24.99
N VAL A 99 -13.27 -8.36 -25.10
CA VAL A 99 -13.12 -9.46 -24.13
C VAL A 99 -11.80 -9.28 -23.39
N THR A 100 -11.83 -9.38 -22.07
CA THR A 100 -10.62 -9.35 -21.25
C THR A 100 -10.13 -10.77 -20.98
N ASP A 101 -8.94 -11.09 -21.45
CA ASP A 101 -8.29 -12.37 -21.16
C ASP A 101 -7.71 -12.37 -19.74
N ILE A 102 -7.95 -13.47 -19.03
CA ILE A 102 -7.57 -13.70 -17.64
C ILE A 102 -6.85 -15.04 -17.59
N ILE A 103 -5.56 -15.02 -17.29
CA ILE A 103 -4.73 -16.22 -17.26
C ILE A 103 -4.79 -16.82 -15.87
N ILE A 104 -5.10 -18.11 -15.78
CA ILE A 104 -5.23 -18.86 -14.54
C ILE A 104 -4.28 -20.07 -14.51
N ALA A 105 -3.96 -20.54 -13.32
CA ALA A 105 -3.10 -21.70 -13.07
C ALA A 105 -3.65 -22.51 -11.90
N GLU A 106 -3.33 -23.79 -11.81
CA GLU A 106 -3.68 -24.55 -10.61
C GLU A 106 -2.84 -24.08 -9.42
N SER A 107 -3.44 -23.88 -8.24
CA SER A 107 -2.77 -23.47 -7.00
C SER A 107 -1.67 -24.48 -6.57
N SER A 108 -1.77 -25.74 -7.02
CA SER A 108 -0.74 -26.78 -6.86
C SER A 108 0.56 -26.45 -7.62
N GLU A 109 0.49 -25.66 -8.69
CA GLU A 109 1.59 -25.25 -9.56
C GLU A 109 2.52 -24.21 -8.88
N ASN A 110 2.01 -23.49 -7.86
CA ASN A 110 2.79 -22.57 -7.02
C ASN A 110 3.73 -23.30 -6.04
N LYS A 111 3.46 -24.57 -5.68
CA LYS A 111 4.39 -25.36 -4.84
C LYS A 111 5.73 -25.58 -5.53
N THR A 112 5.74 -25.73 -6.85
CA THR A 112 6.95 -25.96 -7.64
C THR A 112 7.79 -24.68 -7.76
N LEU A 113 7.16 -23.53 -8.00
CA LEU A 113 7.86 -22.24 -8.06
C LEU A 113 8.35 -21.77 -6.68
N SER A 114 7.55 -21.96 -5.63
CA SER A 114 7.98 -21.68 -4.26
C SER A 114 9.11 -22.61 -3.79
N ALA A 115 9.05 -23.91 -4.14
CA ALA A 115 10.16 -24.84 -3.90
C ALA A 115 11.43 -24.44 -4.66
N TYR A 116 11.29 -23.97 -5.91
CA TYR A 116 12.41 -23.44 -6.69
C TYR A 116 13.09 -22.25 -6.00
N ILE A 117 12.28 -21.27 -5.54
CA ILE A 117 12.77 -20.10 -4.80
C ILE A 117 13.44 -20.51 -3.48
N ASP A 118 12.85 -21.44 -2.74
CA ASP A 118 13.39 -21.92 -1.46
C ASP A 118 14.74 -22.64 -1.65
N TYR A 119 14.83 -23.56 -2.61
CA TYR A 119 16.08 -24.26 -2.92
C TYR A 119 17.17 -23.31 -3.39
N SER A 120 16.84 -22.32 -4.23
CA SER A 120 17.80 -21.29 -4.68
C SER A 120 18.35 -20.48 -3.50
N ARG A 121 17.49 -20.04 -2.56
CA ARG A 121 17.92 -19.33 -1.35
C ARG A 121 18.80 -20.17 -0.45
N ARG A 122 18.46 -21.44 -0.25
CA ARG A 122 19.24 -22.37 0.58
C ARG A 122 20.62 -22.58 0.00
N ILE A 123 20.73 -22.75 -1.32
CA ILE A 123 22.03 -22.86 -2.01
C ILE A 123 22.88 -21.60 -1.76
N GLU A 124 22.30 -20.40 -1.87
CA GLU A 124 23.01 -19.13 -1.62
C GLU A 124 23.49 -18.99 -0.18
N LYS A 125 22.67 -19.37 0.80
CA LYS A 125 23.04 -19.35 2.22
C LYS A 125 24.12 -20.39 2.56
N THR A 126 24.18 -21.49 1.82
CA THR A 126 25.16 -22.57 2.02
C THR A 126 26.43 -22.38 1.17
N VAL A 127 26.62 -21.23 0.51
CA VAL A 127 27.89 -20.90 -0.20
C VAL A 127 29.03 -20.84 0.82
N GLY A 128 29.88 -21.88 0.83
CA GLY A 128 30.96 -22.11 1.81
C GLY A 128 30.74 -23.31 2.75
N GLY A 129 29.57 -23.95 2.70
CA GLY A 129 29.20 -25.12 3.51
C GLY A 129 29.53 -26.48 2.87
N ASN A 130 29.11 -27.56 3.53
CA ASN A 130 29.43 -28.95 3.17
C ASN A 130 29.01 -29.29 1.72
N SER A 131 29.97 -29.73 0.90
CA SER A 131 29.79 -29.96 -0.55
C SER A 131 28.70 -30.98 -0.91
N ALA A 132 28.31 -31.85 0.03
CA ALA A 132 27.26 -32.84 -0.17
C ALA A 132 25.85 -32.22 -0.13
N GLU A 133 25.61 -31.29 0.80
CA GLU A 133 24.32 -30.62 0.95
C GLU A 133 24.04 -29.70 -0.23
N VAL A 134 25.05 -28.94 -0.67
CA VAL A 134 24.94 -28.08 -1.86
C VAL A 134 24.64 -28.90 -3.12
N ARG A 135 25.24 -30.08 -3.26
CA ARG A 135 24.94 -31.00 -4.37
C ARG A 135 23.50 -31.54 -4.31
N ALA A 136 23.01 -31.91 -3.13
CA ALA A 136 21.63 -32.37 -2.96
C ALA A 136 20.61 -31.27 -3.29
N LEU A 137 20.84 -30.04 -2.81
CA LEU A 137 19.99 -28.90 -3.11
C LEU A 137 20.01 -28.53 -4.60
N LYS A 138 21.17 -28.60 -5.26
CA LYS A 138 21.27 -28.39 -6.71
C LYS A 138 20.47 -29.43 -7.49
N ALA A 139 20.57 -30.71 -7.13
CA ALA A 139 19.78 -31.76 -7.78
C ALA A 139 18.26 -31.55 -7.61
N GLN A 140 17.83 -31.07 -6.43
CA GLN A 140 16.43 -30.70 -6.19
C GLN A 140 16.01 -29.49 -7.04
N LEU A 141 16.85 -28.45 -7.13
CA LEU A 141 16.62 -27.28 -7.97
C LEU A 141 16.52 -27.66 -9.45
N ASP A 142 17.42 -28.52 -9.95
CA ASP A 142 17.43 -28.98 -11.35
C ASP A 142 16.16 -29.78 -11.67
N SER A 143 15.72 -30.65 -10.76
CA SER A 143 14.47 -31.41 -10.89
C SER A 143 13.24 -30.49 -10.97
N VAL A 144 13.18 -29.50 -10.09
CA VAL A 144 12.11 -28.50 -10.08
C VAL A 144 12.15 -27.63 -11.35
N THR A 145 13.33 -27.24 -11.80
CA THR A 145 13.52 -26.48 -13.05
C THR A 145 13.03 -27.29 -14.25
N ALA A 146 13.40 -28.56 -14.34
CA ALA A 146 12.96 -29.44 -15.41
C ALA A 146 11.43 -29.60 -15.45
N LEU A 147 10.78 -29.66 -14.30
CA LEU A 147 9.32 -29.67 -14.19
C LEU A 147 8.70 -28.35 -14.69
N LEU A 148 9.25 -27.20 -14.28
CA LEU A 148 8.77 -25.88 -14.71
C LEU A 148 8.95 -25.67 -16.22
N THR A 149 10.11 -26.04 -16.77
CA THR A 149 10.38 -25.97 -18.22
C THR A 149 9.44 -26.89 -19.00
N LYS A 150 9.22 -28.11 -18.52
CA LYS A 150 8.35 -29.09 -19.19
C LYS A 150 6.86 -28.70 -19.13
N GLN A 151 6.41 -28.12 -18.02
CA GLN A 151 5.00 -27.82 -17.81
C GLN A 151 4.58 -26.46 -18.37
N TYR A 152 5.47 -25.48 -18.40
CA TYR A 152 5.15 -24.09 -18.78
C TYR A 152 5.99 -23.54 -19.94
N ASN A 153 6.91 -24.33 -20.50
CA ASN A 153 7.85 -23.86 -21.53
C ASN A 153 8.65 -22.61 -21.08
N LEU A 154 8.86 -22.45 -19.77
CA LEU A 154 9.64 -21.37 -19.19
C LEU A 154 11.12 -21.63 -19.44
N LYS A 155 11.85 -20.62 -19.91
CA LYS A 155 13.31 -20.73 -20.05
C LYS A 155 13.95 -20.51 -18.69
N GLU A 156 15.10 -21.15 -18.45
CA GLU A 156 15.89 -20.96 -17.23
C GLU A 156 16.21 -19.48 -16.97
N ALA A 157 16.41 -18.71 -18.04
CA ALA A 157 16.60 -17.25 -17.97
C ALA A 157 15.40 -16.50 -17.37
N ASP A 158 14.17 -16.94 -17.69
CA ASP A 158 12.94 -16.34 -17.18
C ASP A 158 12.77 -16.64 -15.68
N LEU A 159 13.07 -17.87 -15.27
CA LEU A 159 13.05 -18.28 -13.86
C LEU A 159 14.09 -17.52 -13.03
N LYS A 160 15.31 -17.35 -13.56
CA LYS A 160 16.35 -16.55 -12.92
C LYS A 160 15.93 -15.08 -12.81
N SER A 161 15.36 -14.50 -13.86
CA SER A 161 14.83 -13.14 -13.84
C SER A 161 13.73 -12.96 -12.78
N ALA A 162 12.83 -13.94 -12.64
CA ALA A 162 11.78 -13.91 -11.62
C ALA A 162 12.33 -13.97 -10.19
N ILE A 163 13.38 -14.78 -9.94
CA ILE A 163 14.07 -14.79 -8.64
C ILE A 163 14.69 -13.43 -8.33
N GLU A 164 15.42 -12.86 -9.28
CA GLU A 164 16.10 -11.58 -9.06
C GLU A 164 15.09 -10.45 -8.82
N LEU A 165 13.95 -10.46 -9.52
CA LEU A 165 12.84 -9.56 -9.23
C LEU A 165 12.29 -9.77 -7.82
N GLN A 166 12.03 -11.03 -7.41
CA GLN A 166 11.51 -11.33 -6.09
C GLN A 166 12.47 -10.89 -4.97
N LYS A 167 13.77 -11.18 -5.10
CA LYS A 167 14.80 -10.71 -4.18
C LYS A 167 14.84 -9.18 -4.13
N GLY A 168 14.83 -8.54 -5.31
CA GLY A 168 14.78 -7.09 -5.42
C GLY A 168 13.59 -6.51 -4.66
N ARG A 169 12.40 -7.12 -4.79
CA ARG A 169 11.20 -6.72 -4.04
C ARG A 169 11.38 -6.88 -2.53
N GLU A 170 11.85 -8.03 -2.06
CA GLU A 170 12.05 -8.29 -0.61
C GLU A 170 13.05 -7.34 0.02
N THR A 171 14.21 -7.15 -0.61
CA THR A 171 15.24 -6.22 -0.15
C THR A 171 14.72 -4.79 -0.14
N THR A 172 14.10 -4.35 -1.25
CA THR A 172 13.56 -3.00 -1.37
C THR A 172 12.47 -2.75 -0.34
N TYR A 173 11.52 -3.68 -0.19
CA TYR A 173 10.41 -3.56 0.77
C TYR A 173 10.93 -3.43 2.21
N THR A 174 11.89 -4.28 2.59
CA THR A 174 12.46 -4.28 3.94
C THR A 174 13.12 -2.93 4.25
N GLN A 175 14.02 -2.47 3.38
CA GLN A 175 14.75 -1.23 3.59
C GLN A 175 13.85 0.01 3.54
N LEU A 176 12.89 0.03 2.61
CA LEU A 176 11.94 1.12 2.46
C LEU A 176 11.01 1.21 3.67
N SER A 177 10.42 0.09 4.09
CA SER A 177 9.50 0.07 5.24
C SER A 177 10.19 0.49 6.52
N GLU A 178 11.42 0.03 6.76
CA GLU A 178 12.25 0.48 7.88
C GLU A 178 12.48 2.00 7.81
N THR A 179 12.90 2.53 6.66
CA THR A 179 13.19 3.96 6.50
C THR A 179 11.96 4.84 6.71
N LEU A 180 10.81 4.46 6.16
CA LEU A 180 9.54 5.19 6.35
C LEU A 180 9.05 5.11 7.80
N ASN A 181 9.18 3.95 8.46
CA ASN A 181 8.78 3.78 9.85
C ASN A 181 9.64 4.61 10.80
N VAL A 182 10.97 4.62 10.59
CA VAL A 182 11.88 5.48 11.37
C VAL A 182 11.50 6.95 11.18
N TYR A 183 11.32 7.40 9.95
CA TYR A 183 10.91 8.79 9.67
C TYR A 183 9.59 9.17 10.37
N LEU A 184 8.58 8.29 10.31
CA LEU A 184 7.29 8.51 10.98
C LEU A 184 7.39 8.53 12.50
N ASN A 185 8.18 7.63 13.08
CA ASN A 185 8.36 7.56 14.52
C ASN A 185 9.05 8.81 15.04
N GLU A 186 10.15 9.24 14.41
CA GLU A 186 10.86 10.45 14.82
C GLU A 186 10.00 11.72 14.64
N ALA A 187 9.13 11.76 13.62
CA ALA A 187 8.17 12.86 13.47
C ALA A 187 7.14 12.88 14.62
N LYS A 188 6.67 11.71 15.08
CA LYS A 188 5.77 11.58 16.24
C LYS A 188 6.48 11.93 17.54
N ASP A 189 7.72 11.50 17.71
CA ASP A 189 8.51 11.81 18.90
C ASP A 189 8.79 13.30 19.01
N LEU A 190 9.07 13.96 17.88
CA LEU A 190 9.16 15.42 17.80
C LEU A 190 7.83 16.11 18.16
N GLU A 191 6.72 15.64 17.62
CA GLU A 191 5.38 16.16 17.96
C GLU A 191 5.08 16.02 19.46
N ASN A 192 5.34 14.84 20.03
CA ASN A 192 5.18 14.56 21.45
C ASN A 192 6.09 15.45 22.32
N ALA A 193 7.34 15.64 21.92
CA ALA A 193 8.27 16.51 22.65
C ALA A 193 7.74 17.95 22.71
N PHE A 194 7.31 18.52 21.58
CA PHE A 194 6.72 19.87 21.57
C PHE A 194 5.39 19.94 22.33
N LYS A 195 4.58 18.88 22.31
CA LYS A 195 3.29 18.83 22.98
C LYS A 195 3.41 18.77 24.51
N TYR A 196 4.35 17.98 25.02
CA TYR A 196 4.43 17.68 26.46
C TYR A 196 5.61 18.34 27.18
N ILE A 197 6.69 18.69 26.47
CA ILE A 197 7.94 19.19 27.08
C ILE A 197 8.10 20.70 26.91
N ALA A 198 7.49 21.30 25.88
CA ALA A 198 7.72 22.71 25.52
C ALA A 198 7.44 23.72 26.65
N ASP A 199 6.43 23.51 27.49
CA ASP A 199 6.16 24.39 28.63
C ASP A 199 7.23 24.27 29.72
N TYR A 200 7.66 23.05 30.02
CA TYR A 200 8.72 22.79 31.00
C TYR A 200 10.07 23.35 30.56
N ALA A 201 10.35 23.37 29.26
CA ALA A 201 11.59 23.93 28.70
C ALA A 201 11.81 25.41 29.04
N PHE A 202 10.76 26.17 29.39
CA PHE A 202 10.89 27.57 29.85
C PHE A 202 11.53 27.71 31.24
N GLN A 203 11.57 26.64 32.03
CA GLN A 203 12.03 26.63 33.42
C GLN A 203 13.17 25.63 33.65
N ASN A 204 13.32 24.64 32.78
CA ASN A 204 14.30 23.57 32.92
C ASN A 204 15.15 23.45 31.65
N GLN A 205 16.46 23.64 31.80
CA GLN A 205 17.42 23.54 30.69
C GLN A 205 17.55 22.11 30.13
N ASP A 206 17.34 21.08 30.96
CA ASP A 206 17.33 19.69 30.50
C ASP A 206 16.13 19.42 29.59
N ALA A 207 14.96 19.97 29.93
CA ALA A 207 13.77 19.88 29.06
C ALA A 207 13.98 20.61 27.72
N LEU A 208 14.69 21.74 27.71
CA LEU A 208 15.09 22.40 26.46
C LEU A 208 16.05 21.53 25.64
N LYS A 209 16.99 20.85 26.31
CA LYS A 209 17.92 19.92 25.65
C LYS A 209 17.17 18.76 25.01
N GLU A 210 16.17 18.19 25.68
CA GLU A 210 15.31 17.13 25.13
C GLU A 210 14.57 17.57 23.86
N LEU A 211 14.05 18.81 23.80
CA LEU A 211 13.45 19.35 22.56
C LEU A 211 14.47 19.43 21.42
N ILE A 212 15.68 19.88 21.70
CA ILE A 212 16.77 19.98 20.70
C ILE A 212 17.17 18.60 20.23
N GLU A 213 17.27 17.62 21.13
CA GLU A 213 17.57 16.22 20.81
C GLU A 213 16.48 15.63 19.89
N ALA A 214 15.20 15.85 20.19
CA ALA A 214 14.09 15.41 19.33
C ALA A 214 14.16 16.01 17.91
N ILE A 215 14.49 17.31 17.79
CA ILE A 215 14.70 17.96 16.49
C ILE A 215 15.85 17.28 15.72
N ASN A 216 16.97 16.99 16.40
CA ASN A 216 18.15 16.40 15.77
C ASN A 216 17.90 14.96 15.31
N SER A 217 17.19 14.16 16.12
CA SER A 217 16.82 12.78 15.75
C SER A 217 15.89 12.78 14.52
N TYR A 218 14.87 13.64 14.51
CA TYR A 218 14.03 13.83 13.33
C TYR A 218 14.84 14.27 12.10
N ASN A 219 15.74 15.25 12.22
CA ASN A 219 16.55 15.72 11.09
C ASN A 219 17.42 14.58 10.53
N THR A 220 17.95 13.71 11.39
CA THR A 220 18.70 12.53 10.96
C THR A 220 17.84 11.58 10.11
N ALA A 221 16.60 11.31 10.55
CA ALA A 221 15.67 10.49 9.79
C ALA A 221 15.23 11.14 8.47
N TYR A 222 15.01 12.46 8.47
CA TYR A 222 14.74 13.25 7.28
C TYR A 222 15.87 13.14 6.25
N GLU A 223 17.12 13.37 6.66
CA GLU A 223 18.27 13.28 5.76
C GLU A 223 18.44 11.86 5.21
N LYS A 224 18.20 10.83 6.02
CA LYS A 224 18.20 9.43 5.55
C LYS A 224 17.18 9.23 4.44
N LEU A 225 15.92 9.62 4.64
CA LEU A 225 14.87 9.49 3.62
C LEU A 225 15.20 10.31 2.37
N ASN A 226 15.61 11.57 2.54
CA ASN A 226 15.97 12.47 1.46
C ASN A 226 17.14 11.93 0.62
N ALA A 227 18.13 11.29 1.22
CA ALA A 227 19.26 10.73 0.49
C ALA A 227 18.89 9.53 -0.39
N VAL A 228 17.90 8.71 0.01
CA VAL A 228 17.61 7.42 -0.63
C VAL A 228 16.32 7.38 -1.45
N HIS A 229 15.44 8.38 -1.34
CA HIS A 229 14.10 8.28 -1.93
C HIS A 229 14.09 8.02 -3.45
N GLN A 230 14.95 8.67 -4.23
CA GLN A 230 15.02 8.42 -5.68
C GLN A 230 15.44 6.99 -6.04
N ASN A 231 16.30 6.37 -5.21
CA ASN A 231 16.70 4.99 -5.39
C ASN A 231 15.53 4.04 -5.13
N TYR A 232 14.72 4.32 -4.11
CA TYR A 232 13.50 3.56 -3.84
C TYR A 232 12.45 3.72 -4.93
N TYR A 233 12.24 4.92 -5.47
CA TYR A 233 11.36 5.11 -6.63
C TYR A 233 11.77 4.20 -7.79
N THR A 234 13.05 4.25 -8.15
CA THR A 234 13.61 3.44 -9.24
C THR A 234 13.51 1.95 -8.96
N ALA A 235 13.81 1.54 -7.72
CA ALA A 235 13.72 0.14 -7.30
C ALA A 235 12.28 -0.38 -7.31
N ILE A 236 11.29 0.41 -6.86
CA ILE A 236 9.87 0.04 -6.95
C ILE A 236 9.47 -0.13 -8.41
N LYS A 237 9.78 0.86 -9.24
CA LYS A 237 9.47 0.83 -10.67
C LYS A 237 10.03 -0.43 -11.34
N ASN A 238 11.28 -0.78 -11.06
CA ASN A 238 11.94 -1.93 -11.67
C ASN A 238 11.48 -3.27 -11.08
N ASN A 239 11.42 -3.38 -9.76
CA ASN A 239 11.16 -4.66 -9.09
C ASN A 239 9.68 -5.05 -9.15
N TRP A 240 8.76 -4.09 -9.06
CA TRP A 240 7.32 -4.32 -9.21
C TRP A 240 6.82 -4.08 -10.63
N GLN A 241 7.67 -3.57 -11.52
CA GLN A 241 7.32 -3.25 -12.92
C GLN A 241 6.04 -2.41 -13.01
N SER A 242 5.94 -1.40 -12.13
CA SER A 242 4.69 -0.69 -11.87
C SER A 242 4.94 0.81 -11.69
N ASP A 243 4.70 1.59 -12.74
CA ASP A 243 4.75 3.05 -12.68
C ASP A 243 3.79 3.60 -11.62
N GLU A 244 2.56 3.07 -11.53
CA GLU A 244 1.59 3.50 -10.51
C GLU A 244 2.15 3.41 -9.07
N LEU A 245 2.89 2.35 -8.73
CA LEU A 245 3.44 2.17 -7.39
C LEU A 245 4.62 3.11 -7.14
N ALA A 246 5.46 3.32 -8.16
CA ALA A 246 6.55 4.28 -8.08
C ALA A 246 6.01 5.70 -7.91
N GLU A 247 4.98 6.09 -8.66
CA GLU A 247 4.31 7.40 -8.52
C GLU A 247 3.60 7.55 -7.17
N ASN A 248 2.92 6.52 -6.67
CA ASN A 248 2.34 6.54 -5.32
C ASN A 248 3.41 6.79 -4.24
N TYR A 249 4.60 6.18 -4.40
CA TYR A 249 5.74 6.43 -3.52
C TYR A 249 6.34 7.83 -3.70
N SER A 250 6.44 8.33 -4.93
CA SER A 250 6.90 9.70 -5.21
C SER A 250 6.00 10.74 -4.54
N ASN A 251 4.68 10.62 -4.71
CA ASN A 251 3.70 11.50 -4.07
C ASN A 251 3.75 11.44 -2.54
N LEU A 252 4.01 10.25 -1.97
CA LEU A 252 4.18 10.09 -0.53
C LEU A 252 5.44 10.82 -0.04
N THR A 253 6.56 10.65 -0.74
CA THR A 253 7.83 11.27 -0.34
C THR A 253 7.85 12.77 -0.58
N ASP A 254 7.17 13.26 -1.62
CA ASP A 254 6.95 14.68 -1.84
C ASP A 254 6.18 15.30 -0.65
N TYR A 255 5.08 14.65 -0.22
CA TYR A 255 4.35 15.07 0.97
C TYR A 255 5.22 15.07 2.23
N ALA A 256 6.03 14.02 2.45
CA ALA A 256 6.91 13.95 3.62
C ALA A 256 7.99 15.05 3.60
N LEU A 257 8.72 15.19 2.49
CA LEU A 257 9.89 16.05 2.39
C LEU A 257 9.53 17.53 2.19
N ASN A 258 8.41 17.83 1.56
CA ASN A 258 7.99 19.21 1.28
C ASN A 258 6.86 19.66 2.22
N ASP A 259 5.72 18.97 2.22
CA ASP A 259 4.56 19.44 2.97
C ASP A 259 4.75 19.28 4.48
N LEU A 260 5.21 18.11 4.94
CA LEU A 260 5.43 17.87 6.36
C LEU A 260 6.70 18.57 6.85
N HIS A 261 7.86 18.26 6.27
CA HIS A 261 9.13 18.80 6.76
C HIS A 261 9.21 20.33 6.65
N LYS A 262 9.12 20.87 5.42
CA LYS A 262 9.35 22.31 5.20
C LYS A 262 8.25 23.17 5.81
N SER A 263 6.99 22.75 5.66
CA SER A 263 5.86 23.59 6.06
C SER A 263 5.45 23.41 7.52
N LYS A 264 5.68 22.25 8.13
CA LYS A 264 5.22 21.96 9.52
C LYS A 264 6.35 21.84 10.52
N ILE A 265 7.43 21.16 10.17
CA ILE A 265 8.51 20.85 11.12
C ILE A 265 9.55 21.97 11.17
N LEU A 266 9.98 22.52 10.04
CA LEU A 266 10.98 23.58 10.02
C LEU A 266 10.64 24.79 10.91
N PRO A 267 9.37 25.26 10.99
CA PRO A 267 8.98 26.33 11.92
C PRO A 267 9.23 26.01 13.41
N LEU A 268 9.23 24.73 13.80
CA LEU A 268 9.50 24.31 15.18
C LEU A 268 10.93 24.67 15.62
N ASN A 269 11.89 24.70 14.69
CA ASN A 269 13.26 25.16 14.99
C ASN A 269 13.28 26.61 15.49
N ASN A 270 12.46 27.47 14.88
CA ASN A 270 12.35 28.87 15.29
C ASN A 270 11.67 29.01 16.65
N LEU A 271 10.70 28.15 16.96
CA LEU A 271 10.07 28.10 18.28
C LEU A 271 11.04 27.62 19.35
N CYS A 272 11.85 26.59 19.07
CA CYS A 272 12.89 26.12 19.98
C CYS A 272 13.91 27.22 20.29
N ARG A 273 14.36 27.98 19.27
CA ARG A 273 15.21 29.15 19.47
C ARG A 273 14.54 30.22 20.32
N SER A 274 13.26 30.49 20.09
CA SER A 274 12.48 31.47 20.87
C SER A 274 12.37 31.07 22.35
N ILE A 275 12.21 29.77 22.64
CA ILE A 275 12.24 29.23 24.01
C ILE A 275 13.64 29.45 24.62
N ASN A 276 14.70 29.07 23.91
CA ASN A 276 16.08 29.25 24.39
C ASN A 276 16.40 30.73 24.67
N ASP A 277 15.99 31.65 23.80
CA ASP A 277 16.19 33.08 23.97
C ASP A 277 15.42 33.60 25.19
N TYR A 278 14.20 33.10 25.43
CA TYR A 278 13.44 33.43 26.63
C TYR A 278 14.14 32.93 27.90
N VAL A 279 14.64 31.69 27.90
CA VAL A 279 15.33 31.08 29.04
C VAL A 279 16.62 31.82 29.35
N SER A 280 17.36 32.23 28.31
CA SER A 280 18.63 32.95 28.41
C SER A 280 18.48 34.42 28.84
N LYS A 281 17.31 35.05 28.62
CA LYS A 281 17.04 36.41 29.08
C LYS A 281 16.85 36.47 30.60
N GLY A 282 17.52 37.44 31.24
CA GLY A 282 17.43 37.67 32.69
C GLY A 282 16.07 38.22 33.17
N LYS A 283 15.33 38.96 32.33
CA LYS A 283 13.97 39.42 32.62
C LYS A 283 12.94 38.53 31.92
N LYS A 284 12.11 37.86 32.70
CA LYS A 284 11.02 37.00 32.21
C LYS A 284 9.79 37.84 31.84
N ASP A 285 9.23 37.61 30.67
CA ASP A 285 8.03 38.28 30.15
C ASP A 285 6.93 37.23 29.90
N ASP A 286 5.97 37.15 30.82
CA ASP A 286 4.90 36.15 30.76
C ASP A 286 4.03 36.26 29.49
N ASN A 287 3.92 37.46 28.90
CA ASN A 287 3.17 37.63 27.64
C ASN A 287 3.91 36.99 26.48
N LEU A 288 5.24 37.15 26.42
CA LEU A 288 6.08 36.49 25.44
C LEU A 288 6.03 34.96 25.59
N LYS A 289 6.09 34.44 26.83
CA LYS A 289 5.93 32.99 27.10
C LYS A 289 4.60 32.47 26.56
N LYS A 290 3.49 33.14 26.90
CA LYS A 290 2.14 32.75 26.43
C LYS A 290 2.03 32.77 24.91
N GLN A 291 2.63 33.77 24.26
CA GLN A 291 2.65 33.86 22.80
C GLN A 291 3.40 32.67 22.18
N ILE A 292 4.60 32.35 22.66
CA ILE A 292 5.38 31.21 22.14
C ILE A 292 4.62 29.90 22.35
N LEU A 293 4.04 29.68 23.54
CA LEU A 293 3.23 28.48 23.82
C LEU A 293 2.00 28.37 22.91
N SER A 294 1.34 29.49 22.61
CA SER A 294 0.22 29.48 21.66
C SER A 294 0.67 29.08 20.25
N GLN A 295 1.84 29.56 19.80
CA GLN A 295 2.42 29.16 18.52
C GLN A 295 2.83 27.70 18.50
N VAL A 296 3.43 27.19 19.59
CA VAL A 296 3.74 25.76 19.75
C VAL A 296 2.47 24.92 19.63
N GLN A 297 1.39 25.30 20.34
CA GLN A 297 0.13 24.55 20.28
C GLN A 297 -0.46 24.52 18.86
N GLN A 298 -0.41 25.64 18.14
CA GLN A 298 -0.87 25.70 16.75
C GLN A 298 -0.03 24.82 15.83
N ALA A 299 1.30 24.85 15.99
CA ALA A 299 2.22 24.03 15.21
C ALA A 299 2.03 22.53 15.49
N VAL A 300 1.91 22.14 16.76
CA VAL A 300 1.61 20.76 17.19
C VAL A 300 0.31 20.27 16.58
N ASN A 301 -0.79 21.02 16.71
CA ASN A 301 -2.09 20.62 16.15
C ASN A 301 -2.02 20.37 14.63
N SER A 302 -1.34 21.27 13.90
CA SER A 302 -1.16 21.10 12.45
C SER A 302 -0.24 19.93 12.11
N LEU A 303 0.77 19.65 12.95
CA LEU A 303 1.72 18.57 12.76
C LEU A 303 1.05 17.21 13.01
N THR A 304 0.28 17.05 14.09
CA THR A 304 -0.46 15.82 14.42
C THR A 304 -1.32 15.36 13.23
N GLN A 305 -2.08 16.28 12.61
CA GLN A 305 -2.90 15.97 11.45
C GLN A 305 -2.07 15.52 10.24
N SER A 306 -0.95 16.20 9.99
CA SER A 306 -0.09 15.92 8.84
C SER A 306 0.66 14.58 8.99
N ILE A 307 1.09 14.25 10.21
CA ILE A 307 1.67 12.94 10.54
C ILE A 307 0.65 11.83 10.33
N GLN A 308 -0.61 12.02 10.73
CA GLN A 308 -1.65 11.01 10.50
C GLN A 308 -1.87 10.76 9.00
N VAL A 309 -1.96 11.82 8.19
CA VAL A 309 -2.09 11.70 6.73
C VAL A 309 -0.91 10.96 6.12
N LEU A 310 0.32 11.25 6.55
CA LEU A 310 1.51 10.54 6.07
C LEU A 310 1.50 9.06 6.49
N ASN A 311 1.09 8.77 7.73
CA ASN A 311 0.97 7.41 8.25
C ASN A 311 -0.01 6.59 7.41
N ASP A 312 -1.19 7.13 7.12
CA ASP A 312 -2.21 6.46 6.32
C ASP A 312 -1.71 6.19 4.89
N LYS A 313 -1.07 7.18 4.25
CA LYS A 313 -0.43 7.02 2.93
C LYS A 313 0.65 5.93 2.95
N THR A 314 1.45 5.88 4.02
CA THR A 314 2.51 4.88 4.21
C THR A 314 1.93 3.49 4.32
N GLN A 315 0.91 3.29 5.14
CA GLN A 315 0.26 1.99 5.28
C GLN A 315 -0.35 1.52 3.95
N VAL A 316 -1.06 2.40 3.24
CA VAL A 316 -1.63 2.07 1.92
C VAL A 316 -0.54 1.63 0.93
N LEU A 317 0.58 2.35 0.85
CA LEU A 317 1.68 1.98 -0.02
C LEU A 317 2.30 0.64 0.39
N LEU A 318 2.62 0.47 1.67
CA LEU A 318 3.26 -0.75 2.18
C LEU A 318 2.36 -1.97 1.96
N THR A 319 1.05 -1.88 2.20
CA THR A 319 0.11 -2.96 1.88
C THR A 319 0.08 -3.27 0.38
N LYS A 320 0.08 -2.25 -0.50
CA LYS A 320 0.14 -2.46 -1.96
C LYS A 320 1.45 -3.13 -2.40
N LEU A 321 2.58 -2.78 -1.79
CA LEU A 321 3.87 -3.41 -2.08
C LEU A 321 3.90 -4.85 -1.55
N GLN A 322 3.38 -5.07 -0.34
CA GLN A 322 3.38 -6.35 0.36
C GLN A 322 2.52 -7.42 -0.37
N THR A 323 1.33 -7.01 -0.81
CA THR A 323 0.43 -7.88 -1.60
C THR A 323 1.04 -8.32 -2.93
N LYS A 324 2.03 -7.58 -3.44
CA LYS A 324 2.76 -7.93 -4.68
C LYS A 324 4.16 -8.54 -4.43
N THR A 325 4.66 -8.53 -3.20
CA THR A 325 5.86 -9.31 -2.79
C THR A 325 5.54 -10.76 -2.49
N SER A 326 4.31 -11.09 -2.11
CA SER A 326 3.92 -12.48 -1.90
C SER A 326 3.35 -13.05 -3.20
N PRO A 327 4.00 -14.05 -3.83
CA PRO A 327 3.28 -14.97 -4.72
C PRO A 327 2.23 -15.82 -3.97
N LEU A 328 2.13 -15.65 -2.64
CA LEU A 328 1.30 -16.39 -1.70
C LEU A 328 0.70 -15.43 -0.67
N SER A 329 -0.43 -14.81 -0.98
CA SER A 329 -1.40 -14.42 0.04
C SER A 329 -2.35 -15.60 0.17
N THR A 330 -2.16 -16.37 1.23
CA THR A 330 -3.10 -17.39 1.68
C THR A 330 -4.16 -16.70 2.52
N ASP A 331 -5.22 -16.23 1.87
CA ASP A 331 -6.52 -16.00 2.51
C ASP A 331 -7.60 -16.86 1.80
#